data_AF-A0A101KNH3-F1
#
_entry.id   AF-A0A101KNH3-F1
#
_cell.length_a   1.000
_cell.length_b   1.000
_cell.length_c   1.000
_cell.angle_alpha   90.00
_cell.angle_beta   90.00
_cell.angle_gamma   90.00
#
_symmetry.space_group_name_H-M   'P 1'
#
loop_
_entity.id
_entity.type
_entity.pdbx_description
1 polymer ?
#
loop_
_entity_poly.entity_id
_entity_poly.type
_entity_poly.pdbx_seq_one_letter_code
_entity_poly.pdbx_strand_id
1 'polypeptide(L)'
;MDEWQVLIKDHQKGYIGWPTFEASQQCMAANAQPRPHVEAGGGSGDAVREGGALLQGIARCGHCGRRLRTHYRGRSATPGCHCAGKDIAHGRSVYCLKVGGVQIDEAVVAAILEALNPAGLAATLAAAERLETDREAALKQWRLDVERAQFAR
;
A
#
# COMPACT_ATOMS: atom_id res chain seq x y z
N MET A 1 15.95 -12.58 18.54
CA MET A 1 15.50 -13.71 19.40
C MET A 1 16.70 -14.46 19.98
N ASP A 2 17.85 -14.36 19.32
CA ASP A 2 19.15 -14.95 19.70
C ASP A 2 19.71 -14.50 21.07
N GLU A 3 19.11 -13.49 21.71
CA GLU A 3 19.52 -12.99 23.02
C GLU A 3 18.88 -13.74 24.21
N TRP A 4 17.86 -14.58 23.97
CA TRP A 4 17.13 -15.29 25.03
C TRP A 4 17.47 -16.78 25.05
N GLN A 5 17.91 -17.29 26.20
CA GLN A 5 18.28 -18.71 26.37
C GLN A 5 17.08 -19.66 26.42
N VAL A 6 15.90 -19.16 26.85
CA VAL A 6 14.66 -19.94 26.95
C VAL A 6 13.47 -19.07 26.57
N LEU A 7 12.57 -19.63 25.76
CA LEU A 7 11.31 -19.00 25.37
C LEU A 7 10.17 -20.00 25.63
N ILE A 8 9.28 -19.66 26.56
CA ILE A 8 8.09 -20.46 26.87
C ILE A 8 6.88 -19.74 26.29
N LYS A 9 6.33 -20.30 25.20
CA LYS A 9 5.11 -19.79 24.56
C LYS A 9 3.90 -20.15 25.41
N ASP A 10 2.87 -19.30 25.40
CA ASP A 10 1.57 -19.54 26.03
C ASP A 10 1.60 -19.85 27.54
N HIS A 11 2.64 -19.41 28.26
CA HIS A 11 2.74 -19.63 29.71
C HIS A 11 1.69 -18.85 30.50
N GLN A 12 1.31 -17.68 30.01
CA GLN A 12 0.25 -16.82 30.56
C GLN A 12 -0.69 -16.42 29.43
N LYS A 13 -1.95 -16.09 29.78
CA LYS A 13 -2.91 -15.56 28.79
C LYS A 13 -2.44 -14.18 28.32
N GLY A 14 -1.81 -14.13 27.14
CA GLY A 14 -1.36 -12.90 26.51
C GLY A 14 -2.52 -12.06 25.96
N TYR A 15 -2.28 -10.76 25.78
CA TYR A 15 -3.20 -9.85 25.08
C TYR A 15 -3.35 -10.20 23.59
N ILE A 16 -2.31 -10.78 22.99
CA ILE A 16 -2.27 -11.27 21.62
C ILE A 16 -1.66 -12.67 21.59
N GLY A 17 -2.05 -13.48 20.62
CA GLY A 17 -1.49 -14.83 20.43
C GLY A 17 -0.07 -14.80 19.85
N TRP A 18 0.65 -15.91 20.00
CA TRP A 18 2.01 -16.04 19.48
C TRP A 18 2.14 -15.76 17.97
N PRO A 19 1.25 -16.28 17.09
CA PRO A 19 1.34 -15.98 15.66
C PRO A 19 1.14 -14.49 15.35
N THR A 20 0.25 -13.81 16.08
CA THR A 20 0.04 -12.37 15.94
C THR A 20 1.27 -11.59 16.35
N PHE A 21 1.93 -11.98 17.45
CA PHE A 21 3.18 -11.36 17.88
C PHE A 21 4.29 -11.50 16.82
N GLU A 22 4.49 -12.69 16.26
CA GLU A 22 5.49 -12.90 15.21
C GLU A 22 5.19 -12.07 13.96
N ALA A 23 3.93 -11.99 13.53
CA ALA A 23 3.52 -11.15 12.42
C ALA A 23 3.77 -9.66 12.70
N SER A 24 3.49 -9.19 13.92
CA SER A 24 3.80 -7.82 14.34
C SER A 24 5.30 -7.54 14.33
N GLN A 25 6.14 -8.46 14.82
CA GLN A 25 7.60 -8.33 14.79
C GLN A 25 8.13 -8.21 13.36
N GLN A 26 7.62 -9.04 12.44
CA GLN A 26 8.00 -8.98 11.02
C GLN A 26 7.56 -7.64 10.38
N CYS A 27 6.34 -7.20 10.65
CA CYS A 27 5.83 -5.91 10.16
C CYS A 27 6.70 -4.74 10.67
N MET A 28 7.03 -4.73 11.96
CA MET A 28 7.91 -3.70 12.54
C MET A 28 9.31 -3.72 11.95
N ALA A 29 9.88 -4.90 11.70
CA ALA A 29 11.18 -5.04 11.05
C ALA A 29 11.15 -4.53 9.60
N ALA A 30 10.09 -4.82 8.84
CA ALA A 30 9.92 -4.36 7.47
C ALA A 30 9.76 -2.83 7.37
N ASN A 31 9.14 -2.23 8.39
CA ASN A 31 8.88 -0.79 8.50
C ASN A 31 10.03 0.02 9.14
N ALA A 32 11.05 -0.66 9.66
CA ALA A 32 12.15 -0.03 10.37
C ALA A 32 12.99 0.83 9.40
N GLN A 33 13.27 2.07 9.81
CA GLN A 33 14.12 2.96 9.03
C GLN A 33 15.53 2.38 8.92
N PRO A 34 16.12 2.26 7.71
CA PRO A 34 17.50 1.79 7.56
C PRO A 34 18.45 2.72 8.30
N ARG A 35 19.34 2.13 9.11
CA ARG A 35 20.43 2.87 9.75
C ARG A 35 21.42 3.34 8.68
N PRO A 36 22.05 4.51 8.85
CA PRO A 36 23.15 4.90 7.97
C PRO A 36 24.22 3.80 7.94
N HIS A 37 24.68 3.44 6.74
CA HIS A 37 25.75 2.46 6.48
C HIS A 37 25.42 0.97 6.65
N VAL A 38 24.15 0.60 6.89
CA VAL A 38 23.72 -0.80 6.74
C VAL A 38 23.23 -0.97 5.31
N GLU A 39 23.86 -1.88 4.56
CA GLU A 39 23.38 -2.28 3.24
C GLU A 39 21.90 -2.63 3.35
N ALA A 40 21.11 -2.26 2.35
CA ALA A 40 19.67 -2.46 2.30
C ALA A 40 19.31 -3.96 2.19
N GLY A 41 19.63 -4.74 3.22
CA GLY A 41 19.20 -6.10 3.42
C GLY A 41 17.75 -6.10 3.91
N GLY A 42 16.81 -6.16 2.98
CA GLY A 42 15.49 -6.73 3.19
C GLY A 42 14.37 -5.86 3.79
N GLY A 43 14.63 -4.63 4.24
CA GLY A 43 13.58 -3.70 4.70
C GLY A 43 13.09 -2.78 3.57
N SER A 44 11.94 -3.09 2.96
CA SER A 44 11.44 -2.48 1.72
C SER A 44 10.74 -1.12 1.88
N GLY A 45 10.60 -0.56 3.08
CA GLY A 45 10.01 0.77 3.23
C GLY A 45 10.31 1.41 4.58
N ASP A 46 10.44 2.73 4.60
CA ASP A 46 10.19 3.45 5.85
C ASP A 46 8.70 3.32 6.17
N ALA A 47 8.34 3.23 7.46
CA ALA A 47 6.91 3.25 7.81
C ALA A 47 6.21 4.47 7.19
N VAL A 48 4.97 4.26 6.74
CA VAL A 48 4.12 5.33 6.21
C VAL A 48 4.05 6.46 7.24
N ARG A 49 4.16 7.70 6.75
CA ARG A 49 4.01 8.92 7.55
C ARG A 49 2.83 9.70 7.02
N GLU A 50 2.34 10.64 7.82
CA GLU A 50 1.26 11.53 7.41
C GLU A 50 1.62 12.32 6.12
N GLY A 51 0.60 12.51 5.28
CA GLY A 51 0.68 13.33 4.07
C GLY A 51 0.21 12.60 2.81
N GLY A 52 0.19 13.32 1.69
CA GLY A 52 -0.41 12.86 0.44
C GLY A 52 0.56 12.27 -0.60
N ALA A 53 1.82 12.00 -0.24
CA ALA A 53 2.80 11.42 -1.18
C ALA A 53 2.69 9.90 -1.21
N LEU A 54 2.28 9.31 -2.33
CA LEU A 54 2.12 7.84 -2.43
C LEU A 54 3.44 7.10 -2.27
N LEU A 55 4.53 7.68 -2.76
CA LEU A 55 5.85 7.04 -2.81
C LEU A 55 6.77 7.37 -1.65
N GLN A 56 6.23 7.96 -0.57
CA GLN A 56 7.01 8.31 0.60
C GLN A 56 7.69 7.07 1.20
N GLY A 57 9.00 7.12 1.36
CA GLY A 57 9.78 6.05 2.02
C GLY A 57 10.18 4.87 1.12
N ILE A 58 9.72 4.81 -0.13
CA ILE A 58 9.97 3.68 -1.04
C ILE A 58 10.64 4.07 -2.36
N ALA A 59 10.49 5.32 -2.82
CA ALA A 59 11.11 5.76 -4.07
C ALA A 59 12.64 5.85 -3.97
N ARG A 60 13.32 5.50 -5.07
CA ARG A 60 14.79 5.59 -5.21
C ARG A 60 15.17 6.43 -6.42
N CYS A 61 16.30 7.13 -6.32
CA CYS A 61 16.84 7.93 -7.41
C CYS A 61 17.44 7.02 -8.49
N GLY A 62 17.00 7.14 -9.74
CA GLY A 62 17.56 6.37 -10.87
C GLY A 62 19.03 6.68 -11.18
N HIS A 63 19.55 7.84 -10.76
CA HIS A 63 20.95 8.21 -11.00
C HIS A 63 21.92 7.66 -9.95
N CYS A 64 21.54 7.68 -8.67
CA CYS A 64 22.46 7.34 -7.56
C CYS A 64 21.98 6.21 -6.66
N GLY A 65 20.79 5.64 -6.90
CA GLY A 65 20.20 4.54 -6.15
C GLY A 65 19.72 4.90 -4.73
N ARG A 66 20.01 6.10 -4.23
CA ARG A 66 19.61 6.55 -2.89
C ARG A 66 18.10 6.75 -2.79
N ARG A 67 17.55 6.54 -1.59
CA ARG A 67 16.14 6.83 -1.30
C ARG A 67 15.83 8.32 -1.53
N LEU A 68 14.67 8.60 -2.11
CA LEU A 68 14.16 9.95 -2.24
C LEU A 68 13.58 10.41 -0.90
N ARG A 69 13.75 11.69 -0.60
CA ARG A 69 13.18 12.37 0.56
C ARG A 69 11.94 13.12 0.12
N THR A 70 10.84 12.89 0.82
CA THR A 70 9.60 13.64 0.63
C THR A 70 9.68 14.96 1.40
N HIS A 71 9.15 16.02 0.79
CA HIS A 71 8.95 17.32 1.42
C HIS A 71 7.60 17.86 1.01
N TYR A 72 6.99 18.66 1.86
CA TYR A 72 5.70 19.27 1.61
C TYR A 72 5.86 20.79 1.48
N ARG A 73 5.12 21.40 0.55
CA ARG A 73 5.21 22.84 0.27
C ARG A 73 3.82 23.49 0.27
N GLY A 74 3.79 24.77 0.62
CA GLY A 74 2.59 25.61 0.53
C GLY A 74 1.54 25.26 1.57
N ARG A 75 0.43 26.01 1.53
CA ARG A 75 -0.69 25.88 2.48
C ARG A 75 -1.46 24.56 2.33
N SER A 76 -1.43 23.98 1.13
CA SER A 76 -2.06 22.70 0.78
C SER A 76 -1.19 21.48 1.09
N ALA A 77 0.00 21.66 1.68
CA ALA A 77 0.96 20.58 1.92
C ALA A 77 1.17 19.71 0.66
N THR A 78 1.46 20.34 -0.47
CA THR A 78 1.64 19.62 -1.74
C THR A 78 2.95 18.83 -1.69
N PRO A 79 2.94 17.53 -2.02
CA PRO A 79 4.12 16.69 -1.94
C PRO A 79 5.13 16.99 -3.05
N GLY A 80 6.41 16.90 -2.70
CA GLY A 80 7.54 16.87 -3.61
C GLY A 80 8.56 15.85 -3.14
N CYS A 81 9.34 15.27 -4.04
CA CYS A 81 10.45 14.41 -3.67
C CYS A 81 11.77 14.94 -4.24
N HIS A 82 12.85 14.68 -3.51
CA HIS A 82 14.20 15.05 -3.91
C HIS A 82 15.18 13.95 -3.52
N CYS A 83 16.24 13.80 -4.30
CA CYS A 83 17.35 12.94 -3.92
C CYS A 83 17.94 13.45 -2.59
N ALA A 84 18.41 12.58 -1.70
CA ALA A 84 19.06 12.98 -0.43
C ALA A 84 20.39 13.76 -0.58
N GLY A 85 20.79 14.07 -1.83
CA GLY A 85 22.08 14.64 -2.18
C GLY A 85 23.23 13.64 -2.05
N LYS A 86 24.27 13.79 -2.88
CA LYS A 86 25.54 13.03 -2.77
C LYS A 86 26.69 13.92 -2.35
N ASP A 87 26.76 15.09 -2.97
CA ASP A 87 27.88 16.01 -2.85
C ASP A 87 27.41 17.33 -2.24
N ILE A 88 28.33 18.04 -1.59
CA ILE A 88 28.11 19.38 -1.06
C ILE A 88 28.89 20.35 -1.94
N ALA A 89 28.19 21.27 -2.62
CA ALA A 89 28.79 22.35 -3.37
C ALA A 89 28.42 23.68 -2.70
N HIS A 90 29.41 24.52 -2.42
CA HIS A 90 29.20 25.83 -1.77
C HIS A 90 28.37 25.74 -0.47
N GLY A 91 28.60 24.70 0.33
CA GLY A 91 27.87 24.48 1.59
C GLY A 91 26.41 24.02 1.43
N ARG A 92 25.96 23.68 0.21
CA ARG A 92 24.61 23.15 -0.05
C ARG A 92 24.69 21.77 -0.70
N SER A 93 23.81 20.86 -0.30
CA SER A 93 23.73 19.55 -0.96
C SER A 93 23.26 19.68 -2.40
N VAL A 94 23.98 19.05 -3.32
CA VAL A 94 23.59 18.93 -4.72
C VAL A 94 22.71 17.70 -4.88
N TYR A 95 21.50 17.91 -5.36
CA TYR A 95 20.52 16.85 -5.60
C TYR A 95 20.66 16.32 -7.03
N CYS A 96 20.67 15.00 -7.22
CA CYS A 96 20.58 14.41 -8.56
C CYS A 96 19.27 14.80 -9.26
N LEU A 97 18.17 14.86 -8.49
CA LEU A 97 16.86 15.28 -8.97
C LEU A 97 16.03 15.88 -7.85
N LYS A 98 15.07 16.70 -8.26
CA LYS A 98 13.95 17.18 -7.46
C LYS A 98 12.73 17.31 -8.36
N VAL A 99 11.61 16.80 -7.91
CA VAL A 99 10.42 16.60 -8.75
C VAL A 99 9.16 16.69 -7.88
N GLY A 100 8.06 17.12 -8.50
CA GLY A 100 6.75 17.18 -7.84
C GLY A 100 6.24 15.78 -7.53
N GLY A 101 5.67 15.58 -6.34
CA GLY A 101 5.15 14.28 -5.92
C GLY A 101 3.96 13.86 -6.76
N VAL A 102 3.05 14.81 -7.04
CA VAL A 102 1.82 14.58 -7.82
C VAL A 102 2.09 13.93 -9.17
N GLN A 103 3.08 14.43 -9.92
CA GLN A 103 3.38 13.92 -11.26
C GLN A 103 3.91 12.47 -11.24
N ILE A 104 4.70 12.11 -10.23
CA ILE A 104 5.20 10.74 -10.12
C ILE A 104 4.10 9.82 -9.60
N ASP A 105 3.32 10.29 -8.63
CA ASP A 105 2.20 9.55 -8.08
C ASP A 105 1.18 9.20 -9.19
N GLU A 106 0.84 10.15 -10.07
CA GLU A 106 0.01 9.91 -11.25
C GLU A 106 0.59 8.85 -12.19
N ALA A 107 1.89 8.96 -12.51
CA ALA A 107 2.57 8.01 -13.39
C ALA A 107 2.59 6.58 -12.79
N VAL A 108 2.82 6.45 -11.48
CA VAL A 108 2.80 5.16 -10.80
C VAL A 108 1.40 4.60 -10.72
N VAL A 109 0.40 5.41 -10.41
CA VAL A 109 -1.01 4.98 -10.40
C VAL A 109 -1.41 4.44 -11.77
N ALA A 110 -1.09 5.16 -12.84
CA ALA A 110 -1.36 4.71 -14.21
C ALA A 110 -0.70 3.36 -14.51
N ALA A 111 0.59 3.20 -14.15
CA ALA A 111 1.31 1.95 -14.37
C ALA A 111 0.72 0.77 -13.58
N ILE A 112 0.30 1.00 -12.34
CA ILE A 112 -0.34 -0.03 -11.51
C ILE A 112 -1.69 -0.42 -12.10
N LEU A 113 -2.52 0.56 -12.51
CA LEU A 113 -3.83 0.29 -13.10
C LEU A 113 -3.70 -0.48 -14.42
N GLU A 114 -2.71 -0.14 -15.24
CA GLU A 114 -2.42 -0.90 -16.47
C GLU A 114 -2.01 -2.35 -16.16
N ALA A 115 -1.15 -2.55 -15.16
CA ALA A 115 -0.75 -3.90 -14.74
C ALA A 115 -1.92 -4.73 -14.18
N LEU A 116 -2.90 -4.08 -13.56
CA LEU A 116 -4.11 -4.73 -13.03
C LEU A 116 -5.21 -4.93 -14.06
N ASN A 117 -5.12 -4.32 -15.25
CA ASN A 117 -6.15 -4.34 -16.28
C ASN A 117 -6.68 -5.76 -16.61
N PRO A 118 -5.84 -6.81 -16.75
CA PRO A 118 -6.33 -8.16 -17.03
C PRO A 118 -7.23 -8.72 -15.92
N ALA A 119 -6.90 -8.46 -14.65
CA ALA A 119 -7.73 -8.86 -13.52
C ALA A 119 -8.98 -7.97 -13.39
N GLY A 120 -8.86 -6.69 -13.75
CA GLY A 120 -9.97 -5.74 -13.83
C GLY A 120 -11.05 -6.22 -14.80
N LEU A 121 -10.65 -6.61 -16.02
CA LEU A 121 -11.59 -7.13 -17.02
C LEU A 121 -12.33 -8.38 -16.53
N ALA A 122 -11.61 -9.34 -15.94
CA ALA A 122 -12.21 -10.55 -15.38
C ALA A 122 -13.19 -10.22 -14.24
N ALA A 123 -12.83 -9.29 -13.36
CA ALA A 123 -13.71 -8.84 -12.28
C ALA A 123 -14.96 -8.12 -12.80
N THR A 124 -14.82 -7.29 -13.84
CA THR A 124 -15.96 -6.61 -14.49
C THR A 124 -16.93 -7.60 -15.12
N LEU A 125 -16.43 -8.62 -15.82
CA LEU A 125 -17.26 -9.69 -16.37
C LEU A 125 -18.01 -10.45 -15.28
N ALA A 126 -17.30 -10.87 -14.23
CA ALA A 126 -17.91 -11.57 -13.10
C ALA A 126 -18.97 -10.70 -12.37
N ALA A 127 -18.75 -9.38 -12.29
CA ALA A 127 -19.73 -8.46 -11.73
C ALA A 127 -20.98 -8.32 -12.62
N ALA A 128 -20.81 -8.29 -13.94
CA ALA A 128 -21.93 -8.26 -14.90
C ALA A 128 -22.78 -9.53 -14.83
N GLU A 129 -22.14 -10.71 -14.79
CA GLU A 129 -22.82 -12.01 -14.65
C GLU A 129 -23.64 -12.09 -13.35
N ARG A 130 -23.09 -11.57 -12.23
CA ARG A 130 -23.82 -11.49 -10.96
C ARG A 130 -25.05 -10.59 -11.07
N LEU A 131 -24.93 -9.44 -11.73
CA LEU A 131 -26.04 -8.51 -11.92
C LEU A 131 -27.18 -9.15 -12.73
N GLU A 132 -26.83 -9.90 -13.79
CA GLU A 132 -27.81 -10.64 -14.60
C GLU A 132 -28.50 -11.73 -13.78
N THR A 133 -27.73 -12.50 -13.01
CA THR A 133 -28.25 -13.55 -12.11
C THR A 133 -29.21 -12.97 -11.07
N ASP A 134 -28.84 -11.85 -10.43
CA ASP A 134 -29.67 -11.17 -9.45
C ASP A 134 -30.98 -10.65 -10.06
N ARG A 135 -30.92 -10.14 -11.30
CA ARG A 135 -32.10 -9.70 -12.05
C ARG A 135 -33.03 -10.87 -12.38
N GLU A 136 -32.50 -12.00 -12.83
CA GLU A 136 -33.30 -13.20 -13.10
C GLU A 136 -33.96 -13.74 -11.84
N ALA A 137 -33.23 -13.79 -10.73
CA ALA A 137 -33.76 -14.19 -9.44
C ALA A 137 -34.90 -13.27 -8.98
N ALA A 138 -34.74 -11.95 -9.11
CA ALA A 138 -35.78 -10.98 -8.77
C ALA A 138 -37.04 -11.15 -9.65
N LEU A 139 -36.87 -11.37 -10.96
CA LEU A 139 -38.00 -11.63 -11.87
C LEU A 139 -38.73 -12.93 -11.54
N LYS A 140 -37.98 -13.99 -11.20
CA LYS A 140 -38.56 -15.27 -10.78
C LYS A 140 -39.36 -15.11 -9.49
N GLN A 141 -38.82 -14.39 -8.51
CA GLN A 141 -39.50 -14.10 -7.25
C GLN A 141 -40.81 -13.33 -7.51
N TRP A 142 -40.75 -12.28 -8.33
CA TRP A 142 -41.92 -11.49 -8.68
C TRP A 142 -43.02 -12.33 -9.36
N ARG A 143 -42.67 -13.23 -10.28
CA ARG A 143 -43.63 -14.13 -10.95
C ARG A 143 -44.35 -15.04 -9.94
N LEU A 144 -43.62 -15.61 -8.99
CA LEU A 144 -44.20 -16.46 -7.95
C LEU A 144 -45.17 -15.68 -7.06
N ASP A 145 -44.85 -14.43 -6.74
CA ASP A 145 -45.72 -13.57 -5.93
C ASP A 145 -47.02 -13.21 -6.68
N VAL A 146 -46.95 -12.99 -8.00
CA VAL A 146 -48.14 -12.79 -8.85
C VAL A 146 -49.01 -14.04 -8.89
N GLU A 147 -48.43 -15.23 -9.09
CA GLU A 147 -49.18 -16.50 -9.09
C GLU A 147 -49.88 -16.74 -7.74
N ARG A 148 -49.18 -16.53 -6.61
CA ARG A 148 -49.79 -16.65 -5.27
C ARG A 148 -50.98 -15.74 -5.08
N ALA A 149 -50.89 -14.49 -5.54
CA ALA A 149 -51.99 -13.54 -5.46
C ALA A 149 -53.20 -13.96 -6.31
N GLN A 150 -52.98 -14.68 -7.42
CA GLN A 150 -54.06 -15.20 -8.27
C GLN A 150 -54.78 -16.39 -7.65
N PHE A 151 -54.06 -17.29 -6.96
CA PHE A 151 -54.65 -18.47 -6.30
C PHE A 151 -55.22 -18.21 -4.90
N ALA A 152 -54.91 -17.07 -4.28
CA ALA A 152 -55.46 -16.66 -2.98
C ALA A 152 -56.84 -15.96 -3.09
N ARG A 153 -57.44 -15.96 -4.28
CA ARG A 153 -58.74 -15.38 -4.60
C ARG A 153 -59.79 -16.46 -4.77
#